data_AF-A0A8C6HZT2-F1
#
_entry.id   AF-A0A8C6HZT2-F1
#
_cell.length_a   1.000
_cell.length_b   1.000
_cell.length_c   1.000
_cell.angle_alpha   90.00
_cell.angle_beta   90.00
_cell.angle_gamma   90.00
#
_symmetry.space_group_name_H-M   'P 1'
#
loop_
_entity.id
_entity.type
_entity.pdbx_description
1 polymer ?
#
loop_
_entity_poly.entity_id
_entity_poly.type
_entity_poly.pdbx_seq_one_letter_code
_entity_poly.pdbx_strand_id
1 'polypeptide(L)'
;MLPGWELTLCLLVSLGFHFRSFYEVYKVSREHEEELDQEFELEMDTLFEGLKKDPTDFEWNFWMEWGKRRLVWLFIGHMAVSQLATLLTKKHRPWIVMVYGMWACWCVLGAPGVVMVLLHSTIAFCVAQFRSVLLSWLCSLLLLSTLRLQSVEEVKRRWYKTENEYYLLQFTLTVRCLYYTSFSLELCRQPPSAQPTPSAQGASYSYPWLLTYVFYYPVFHNGPILNFPEFFRQMQQPELNSLQHILCIVAKGLGRLLCWWWLAELMVHLMYMHALYSSAPLLESVSCWTLGGLALAQVLFFYVKYLVLFGVPALLMRLDGLTPPPLPRCVSTMFSFTGMWRSVSWFAYVFGVCLMGLAGFEEFGYCSSPSLKHAACNVAVWVLAESPGFFMHSLVEFQLALWAVPLYFLHYLIKLQAGFFNGRTGECWQRGSSQGWEVAFPMVGPGVIWEHVTDIWWEACMVPLPLSCDHLH
;
A
#
# COMPACT_ATOMS: atom_id res chain seq x y z
N MET A 1 -15.97 24.44 -10.91
CA MET A 1 -15.94 23.35 -11.91
C MET A 1 -15.36 23.95 -13.18
N LEU A 2 -14.25 23.42 -13.67
CA LEU A 2 -13.60 23.91 -14.90
C LEU A 2 -14.52 23.67 -16.12
N PRO A 3 -14.53 24.56 -17.13
CA PRO A 3 -15.15 24.32 -18.43
C PRO A 3 -14.68 23.01 -19.07
N GLY A 4 -15.57 22.31 -19.80
CA GLY A 4 -15.27 21.01 -20.41
C GLY A 4 -14.09 21.01 -21.40
N TRP A 5 -13.88 22.13 -22.10
CA TRP A 5 -12.74 22.29 -23.01
C TRP A 5 -11.40 22.43 -22.24
N GLU A 6 -11.39 23.12 -21.09
CA GLU A 6 -10.21 23.22 -20.23
C GLU A 6 -9.86 21.85 -19.63
N LEU A 7 -10.87 21.10 -19.19
CA LEU A 7 -10.69 19.72 -18.74
C LEU A 7 -10.10 18.83 -19.84
N THR A 8 -10.63 18.94 -21.07
CA THR A 8 -10.15 18.16 -22.22
C THR A 8 -8.71 18.53 -22.57
N LEU A 9 -8.37 19.83 -22.57
CA LEU A 9 -7.01 20.30 -22.81
C LEU A 9 -6.04 19.80 -21.73
N CYS A 10 -6.39 19.92 -20.46
CA CYS A 10 -5.60 19.39 -19.35
C CYS A 10 -5.35 17.89 -19.48
N LEU A 11 -6.38 17.13 -19.90
CA LEU A 11 -6.29 15.69 -20.11
C LEU A 11 -5.35 15.34 -21.26
N LEU A 12 -5.46 16.02 -22.41
CA LEU A 12 -4.58 15.82 -23.56
C LEU A 12 -3.12 16.17 -23.24
N VAL A 13 -2.90 17.31 -22.57
CA VAL A 13 -1.55 17.74 -22.14
C VAL A 13 -0.96 16.73 -21.15
N SER A 14 -1.75 16.28 -20.17
CA SER A 14 -1.31 15.26 -19.22
C SER A 14 -0.94 13.95 -19.92
N LEU A 15 -1.78 13.46 -20.83
CA LEU A 15 -1.49 12.25 -21.62
C LEU A 15 -0.23 12.41 -22.47
N GLY A 16 -0.03 13.58 -23.09
CA GLY A 16 1.18 13.89 -23.85
C GLY A 16 2.45 13.82 -22.99
N PHE A 17 2.42 14.39 -21.78
CA PHE A 17 3.53 14.30 -20.84
C PHE A 17 3.80 12.86 -20.39
N HIS A 18 2.76 12.10 -20.03
CA HIS A 18 2.93 10.69 -19.63
C HIS A 18 3.53 9.87 -20.79
N PHE A 19 3.02 10.05 -22.01
CA PHE A 19 3.53 9.33 -23.18
C PHE A 19 4.99 9.69 -23.46
N ARG A 20 5.35 10.97 -23.43
CA ARG A 20 6.74 11.41 -23.63
C ARG A 20 7.67 10.85 -22.56
N SER A 21 7.26 10.91 -21.30
CA SER A 21 8.02 10.38 -20.17
C SER A 21 8.25 8.87 -20.27
N PHE A 22 7.20 8.10 -20.56
CA PHE A 22 7.31 6.65 -20.75
C PHE A 22 8.12 6.27 -21.99
N TYR A 23 8.03 7.04 -23.06
CA TYR A 23 8.85 6.83 -24.24
C TYR A 23 10.34 7.00 -23.94
N GLU A 24 10.73 7.99 -23.14
CA GLU A 24 12.13 8.16 -22.74
C GLU A 24 12.63 7.02 -21.84
N VAL A 25 11.79 6.51 -20.94
CA VAL A 25 12.13 5.32 -20.13
C VAL A 25 12.28 4.09 -21.03
N TYR A 26 11.30 3.83 -21.89
CA TYR A 26 11.35 2.73 -22.86
C TYR A 26 12.61 2.78 -23.72
N LYS A 27 12.94 3.97 -24.24
CA LYS A 27 14.13 4.19 -25.06
C LYS A 27 15.41 3.81 -24.30
N VAL A 28 15.58 4.31 -23.08
CA VAL A 28 16.75 4.00 -22.24
C VAL A 28 16.78 2.52 -21.87
N SER A 29 15.63 1.91 -21.56
CA SER A 29 15.51 0.47 -21.31
C SER A 29 15.98 -0.37 -22.50
N ARG A 30 15.68 0.05 -23.74
CA ARG A 30 16.16 -0.64 -24.94
C ARG A 30 17.64 -0.40 -25.20
N GLU A 31 18.12 0.83 -25.02
CA GLU A 31 19.52 1.19 -25.25
C GLU A 31 20.49 0.44 -24.31
N HIS A 32 20.07 0.19 -23.07
CA HIS A 32 20.88 -0.49 -22.04
C HIS A 32 20.39 -1.91 -21.76
N GLU A 33 19.63 -2.53 -22.68
CA GLU A 33 19.07 -3.87 -22.45
C GLU A 33 20.15 -4.91 -22.16
N GLU A 34 21.29 -4.89 -22.88
CA GLU A 34 22.37 -5.85 -22.67
C GLU A 34 23.07 -5.66 -21.31
N GLU A 35 23.27 -4.42 -20.88
CA GLU A 35 23.87 -4.10 -19.58
C GLU A 35 22.94 -4.54 -18.43
N LEU A 36 21.65 -4.22 -18.54
CA LEU A 36 20.63 -4.62 -17.56
C LEU A 36 20.43 -6.14 -17.53
N ASP A 37 20.53 -6.82 -18.67
CA ASP A 37 20.46 -8.28 -18.75
C ASP A 37 21.65 -8.95 -18.08
N GLN A 38 22.85 -8.38 -18.22
CA GLN A 38 24.05 -8.89 -17.55
C GLN A 38 24.00 -8.70 -16.03
N GLU A 39 23.43 -7.58 -15.56
CA GLU A 39 23.38 -7.25 -14.14
C GLU A 39 22.20 -7.91 -13.41
N PHE A 40 21.02 -7.95 -14.03
CA PHE A 40 19.76 -8.35 -13.39
C PHE A 40 19.12 -9.61 -14.00
N GLU A 41 19.73 -10.23 -15.00
CA GLU A 41 19.26 -11.46 -15.65
C GLU A 41 17.80 -11.34 -16.13
N LEU A 42 17.57 -10.51 -17.15
CA LEU A 42 16.21 -10.28 -17.65
C LEU A 42 15.60 -11.58 -18.18
N GLU A 43 14.35 -11.85 -17.80
CA GLU A 43 13.70 -13.13 -18.09
C GLU A 43 13.15 -13.15 -19.52
N MET A 44 13.30 -14.28 -20.20
CA MET A 44 12.63 -14.54 -21.48
C MET A 44 11.23 -15.09 -21.22
N ASP A 45 10.19 -14.33 -21.57
CA ASP A 45 8.81 -14.83 -21.52
C ASP A 45 8.38 -15.41 -22.88
N THR A 46 7.60 -16.48 -22.82
CA THR A 46 6.95 -17.14 -23.96
C THR A 46 5.70 -16.38 -24.43
N LEU A 47 5.07 -15.56 -23.58
CA LEU A 47 3.85 -14.83 -23.93
C LEU A 47 4.12 -13.59 -24.79
N PHE A 48 5.26 -12.95 -24.60
CA PHE A 48 5.70 -11.77 -25.34
C PHE A 48 6.96 -12.12 -26.13
N GLU A 49 6.78 -12.93 -27.17
CA GLU A 49 7.87 -13.44 -28.01
C GLU A 49 8.81 -12.30 -28.46
N GLY A 50 10.08 -12.40 -28.04
CA GLY A 50 11.14 -11.44 -28.37
C GLY A 50 11.31 -10.26 -27.41
N LEU A 51 10.50 -10.11 -26.37
CA LEU A 51 10.68 -9.08 -25.32
C LEU A 51 11.12 -9.72 -24.01
N LYS A 52 12.26 -9.27 -23.47
CA LYS A 52 12.68 -9.64 -22.11
C LYS A 52 11.81 -8.95 -21.06
N LYS A 53 11.76 -9.53 -19.87
CA LYS A 53 10.99 -9.08 -18.70
C LYS A 53 11.95 -8.64 -17.61
N ASP A 54 11.65 -7.51 -16.97
CA ASP A 54 12.30 -7.08 -15.72
C ASP A 54 11.77 -7.90 -14.52
N PRO A 55 12.60 -8.76 -13.88
CA PRO A 55 12.19 -9.57 -12.73
C PRO A 55 12.45 -8.89 -11.38
N THR A 56 12.99 -7.66 -11.38
CA THR A 56 13.55 -7.00 -10.19
C THR A 56 12.48 -6.55 -9.18
N ASP A 57 11.21 -6.40 -9.58
CA ASP A 57 10.11 -6.25 -8.60
C ASP A 57 9.82 -7.60 -7.93
N PHE A 58 10.44 -7.78 -6.75
CA PHE A 58 10.29 -8.98 -5.94
C PHE A 58 8.82 -9.30 -5.61
N GLU A 59 7.99 -8.31 -5.28
CA GLU A 59 6.62 -8.57 -4.83
C GLU A 59 5.75 -9.08 -5.98
N TRP A 60 5.81 -8.42 -7.13
CA TRP A 60 5.16 -8.84 -8.36
C TRP A 60 5.61 -10.25 -8.73
N ASN A 61 6.92 -10.50 -8.74
CA ASN A 61 7.45 -11.81 -9.09
C ASN A 61 7.01 -12.90 -8.11
N PHE A 62 7.10 -12.62 -6.80
CA PHE A 62 6.65 -13.50 -5.73
C PHE A 62 5.18 -13.91 -5.90
N TRP A 63 4.28 -12.94 -6.13
CA TRP A 63 2.85 -13.24 -6.27
C TRP A 63 2.49 -13.88 -7.61
N MET A 64 3.16 -13.48 -8.70
CA MET A 64 2.81 -13.94 -10.04
C MET A 64 3.36 -15.33 -10.38
N GLU A 65 4.54 -15.69 -9.89
CA GLU A 65 5.17 -16.98 -10.19
C GLU A 65 4.89 -18.01 -9.10
N TRP A 66 5.33 -17.71 -7.87
CA TRP A 66 5.23 -18.64 -6.76
C TRP A 66 3.84 -18.64 -6.14
N GLY A 67 3.31 -17.45 -5.84
CA GLY A 67 2.01 -17.25 -5.20
C GLY A 67 0.87 -17.77 -6.05
N LYS A 68 0.79 -17.38 -7.33
CA LYS A 68 -0.26 -17.80 -8.27
C LYS A 68 -0.37 -19.32 -8.35
N ARG A 69 0.76 -20.02 -8.49
CA ARG A 69 0.78 -21.49 -8.67
C ARG A 69 0.18 -22.24 -7.47
N ARG A 70 0.42 -21.76 -6.24
CA ARG A 70 -0.08 -22.41 -5.01
C ARG A 70 -1.43 -21.87 -4.54
N LEU A 71 -1.68 -20.58 -4.65
CA LEU A 71 -2.83 -19.91 -4.03
C LEU A 71 -4.09 -19.90 -4.91
N VAL A 72 -3.96 -19.98 -6.23
CA VAL A 72 -5.14 -19.94 -7.13
C VAL A 72 -6.14 -21.06 -6.81
N TRP A 73 -5.64 -22.26 -6.50
CA TRP A 73 -6.47 -23.41 -6.16
C TRP A 73 -7.17 -23.24 -4.81
N LEU A 74 -6.52 -22.57 -3.86
CA LEU A 74 -7.10 -22.28 -2.55
C LEU A 74 -8.14 -21.16 -2.64
N PHE A 75 -7.95 -20.19 -3.54
CA PHE A 75 -8.99 -19.20 -3.84
C PHE A 75 -10.23 -19.81 -4.51
N ILE A 76 -10.02 -20.70 -5.49
CA ILE A 76 -11.12 -21.45 -6.12
C ILE A 76 -11.82 -22.34 -5.10
N GLY A 77 -11.05 -23.02 -4.24
CA GLY A 77 -11.58 -23.85 -3.16
C GLY A 77 -12.39 -23.05 -2.15
N HIS A 78 -11.89 -21.87 -1.73
CA HIS A 78 -12.63 -20.95 -0.86
C HIS A 78 -13.96 -20.56 -1.49
N MET A 79 -13.95 -20.14 -2.76
CA MET A 79 -15.15 -19.79 -3.50
C MET A 79 -16.14 -20.96 -3.48
N ALA A 80 -15.71 -22.17 -3.85
CA ALA A 80 -16.58 -23.34 -3.87
C ALA A 80 -17.18 -23.66 -2.49
N VAL A 81 -16.35 -23.66 -1.44
CA VAL A 81 -16.77 -23.94 -0.06
C VAL A 81 -17.72 -22.88 0.47
N SER A 82 -17.45 -21.60 0.20
CA SER A 82 -18.28 -20.48 0.63
C SER A 82 -19.65 -20.49 -0.06
N GLN A 83 -19.70 -20.77 -1.36
CA GLN A 83 -20.96 -20.91 -2.10
C GLN A 83 -21.75 -22.12 -1.59
N LEU A 84 -21.10 -23.27 -1.39
CA LEU A 84 -21.75 -24.46 -0.86
C LEU A 84 -22.28 -24.25 0.56
N ALA A 85 -21.50 -23.59 1.43
CA ALA A 85 -21.92 -23.24 2.79
C ALA A 85 -23.14 -22.31 2.79
N THR A 86 -23.21 -21.38 1.84
CA THR A 86 -24.36 -20.48 1.67
C THR A 86 -25.62 -21.24 1.27
N LEU A 87 -25.49 -22.25 0.39
CA LEU A 87 -26.60 -23.08 -0.07
C LEU A 87 -27.10 -24.06 1.03
N LEU A 88 -26.18 -24.66 1.78
CA LEU A 88 -26.52 -25.68 2.78
C LEU A 88 -26.93 -25.08 4.13
N THR A 89 -26.14 -24.16 4.67
CA THR A 89 -26.29 -23.66 6.05
C THR A 89 -25.82 -22.21 6.21
N LYS A 90 -26.63 -21.23 5.76
CA LYS A 90 -26.31 -19.79 5.86
C LYS A 90 -25.85 -19.37 7.27
N LYS A 91 -26.45 -19.94 8.32
CA LYS A 91 -26.11 -19.66 9.73
C LYS A 91 -24.70 -20.12 10.13
N HIS A 92 -24.21 -21.23 9.59
CA HIS A 92 -22.92 -21.81 9.97
C HIS A 92 -21.77 -21.42 9.03
N ARG A 93 -22.09 -20.71 7.94
CA ARG A 93 -21.13 -20.23 6.95
C ARG A 93 -19.87 -19.59 7.55
N PRO A 94 -19.92 -18.65 8.53
CA PRO A 94 -18.73 -18.01 9.07
C PRO A 94 -17.73 -19.03 9.65
N TRP A 95 -18.24 -20.05 10.34
CA TRP A 95 -17.43 -21.11 10.92
C TRP A 95 -16.83 -22.04 9.87
N ILE A 96 -17.59 -22.35 8.80
CA ILE A 96 -17.11 -23.17 7.69
C ILE A 96 -15.97 -22.46 6.96
N VAL A 97 -16.10 -21.16 6.66
CA VAL A 97 -15.04 -20.40 6.00
C VAL A 97 -13.83 -20.19 6.91
N MET A 98 -14.03 -20.06 8.23
CA MET A 98 -12.94 -20.04 9.21
C MET A 98 -12.15 -21.35 9.19
N VAL A 99 -12.83 -22.50 9.27
CA VAL A 99 -12.19 -23.82 9.22
C VAL A 99 -11.45 -24.02 7.89
N TYR A 100 -12.07 -23.59 6.77
CA TYR A 100 -11.41 -23.60 5.47
C TYR A 100 -10.13 -22.76 5.47
N GLY A 101 -10.17 -21.55 6.02
CA GLY A 101 -9.00 -20.67 6.09
C GLY A 101 -7.89 -21.21 6.98
N MET A 102 -8.23 -21.84 8.11
CA MET A 102 -7.25 -22.56 8.94
C MET A 102 -6.60 -23.72 8.19
N TRP A 103 -7.41 -24.50 7.46
CA TRP A 103 -6.91 -25.59 6.62
C TRP A 103 -6.02 -25.08 5.47
N ALA A 104 -6.45 -24.03 4.76
CA ALA A 104 -5.67 -23.43 3.69
C ALA A 104 -4.35 -22.84 4.21
N CYS A 105 -4.36 -22.23 5.41
CA CYS A 105 -3.16 -21.79 6.11
C CYS A 105 -2.23 -22.97 6.41
N TRP A 106 -2.74 -24.13 6.84
CA TRP A 106 -1.92 -25.34 7.00
C TRP A 106 -1.30 -25.73 5.66
N CYS A 107 -2.08 -25.80 4.58
CA CYS A 107 -1.60 -26.25 3.27
C CYS A 107 -0.41 -25.43 2.76
N VAL A 108 -0.36 -24.13 3.05
CA VAL A 108 0.69 -23.23 2.52
C VAL A 108 1.80 -22.92 3.52
N LEU A 109 1.51 -22.87 4.82
CA LEU A 109 2.45 -22.45 5.86
C LEU A 109 2.78 -23.55 6.89
N GLY A 110 2.18 -24.73 6.74
CA GLY A 110 2.34 -25.86 7.64
C GLY A 110 1.79 -25.63 9.04
N ALA A 111 2.00 -26.61 9.92
CA ALA A 111 1.64 -26.51 11.33
C ALA A 111 2.32 -25.32 12.05
N PRO A 112 3.61 -25.00 11.82
CA PRO A 112 4.25 -23.84 12.47
C PRO A 112 3.56 -22.52 12.14
N GLY A 113 3.15 -22.31 10.88
CA GLY A 113 2.46 -21.10 10.46
C GLY A 113 1.08 -20.95 11.11
N VAL A 114 0.28 -22.01 11.14
CA VAL A 114 -1.05 -22.00 11.80
C VAL A 114 -0.90 -21.69 13.29
N VAL A 115 0.05 -22.34 13.97
CA VAL A 115 0.33 -22.10 15.39
C VAL A 115 0.74 -20.65 15.62
N MET A 116 1.59 -20.08 14.76
CA MET A 116 2.05 -18.70 14.90
C MET A 116 0.90 -17.68 14.73
N VAL A 117 0.02 -17.87 13.74
CA VAL A 117 -1.15 -17.01 13.53
C VAL A 117 -2.12 -17.11 14.73
N LEU A 118 -2.35 -18.33 15.25
CA LEU A 118 -3.18 -18.53 16.45
C LEU A 118 -2.56 -17.91 17.70
N LEU A 119 -1.23 -18.03 17.85
CA LEU A 119 -0.50 -17.44 18.98
C LEU A 119 -0.62 -15.91 18.97
N HIS A 120 -0.34 -15.26 17.84
CA HIS A 120 -0.49 -13.81 17.69
C HIS A 120 -1.94 -13.37 17.99
N SER A 121 -2.92 -14.10 17.46
CA SER A 121 -4.34 -13.81 17.69
C SER A 121 -4.75 -13.98 19.14
N THR A 122 -4.22 -15.00 19.83
CA THR A 122 -4.47 -15.26 21.25
C THR A 122 -3.88 -14.16 22.12
N ILE A 123 -2.61 -13.80 21.88
CA ILE A 123 -1.93 -12.72 22.62
C ILE A 123 -2.71 -11.41 22.45
N ALA A 124 -3.04 -11.04 21.20
CA ALA A 124 -3.79 -9.82 20.93
C ALA A 124 -5.18 -9.84 21.58
N PHE A 125 -5.89 -10.98 21.56
CA PHE A 125 -7.19 -11.12 22.22
C PHE A 125 -7.10 -10.98 23.73
N CYS A 126 -6.10 -11.59 24.37
CA CYS A 126 -5.86 -11.48 25.81
C CYS A 126 -5.57 -10.02 26.20
N VAL A 127 -4.73 -9.33 25.44
CA VAL A 127 -4.45 -7.90 25.67
C VAL A 127 -5.71 -7.05 25.45
N ALA A 128 -6.53 -7.39 24.45
CA ALA A 128 -7.78 -6.69 24.18
C ALA A 128 -8.79 -6.76 25.34
N GLN A 129 -8.75 -7.81 26.18
CA GLN A 129 -9.65 -7.94 27.34
C GLN A 129 -9.43 -6.84 28.38
N PHE A 130 -8.22 -6.27 28.47
CA PHE A 130 -7.93 -5.14 29.35
C PHE A 130 -8.58 -3.83 28.87
N ARG A 131 -9.15 -3.80 27.66
CA ARG A 131 -9.81 -2.64 27.04
C ARG A 131 -8.97 -1.36 27.06
N SER A 132 -7.65 -1.51 27.00
CA SER A 132 -6.72 -0.39 26.91
C SER A 132 -6.24 -0.22 25.48
N VAL A 133 -6.51 0.97 24.92
CA VAL A 133 -6.03 1.36 23.59
C VAL A 133 -4.51 1.34 23.54
N LEU A 134 -3.85 1.86 24.58
CA LEU A 134 -2.38 1.87 24.68
C LEU A 134 -1.80 0.44 24.68
N LEU A 135 -2.32 -0.45 25.52
CA LEU A 135 -1.83 -1.83 25.58
C LEU A 135 -2.07 -2.56 24.25
N SER A 136 -3.20 -2.33 23.60
CA SER A 136 -3.50 -2.91 22.28
C SER A 136 -2.47 -2.48 21.23
N TRP A 137 -2.12 -1.19 21.19
CA TRP A 137 -1.10 -0.67 20.29
C TRP A 137 0.29 -1.20 20.60
N LEU A 138 0.69 -1.19 21.87
CA LEU A 138 1.99 -1.73 22.29
C LEU A 138 2.09 -3.21 21.94
N CYS A 139 1.03 -4.00 22.16
CA CYS A 139 0.97 -5.39 21.77
C CYS A 139 1.16 -5.57 20.26
N SER A 140 0.44 -4.81 19.43
CA SER A 140 0.57 -4.91 17.98
C SER A 140 1.96 -4.51 17.47
N LEU A 141 2.56 -3.46 18.04
CA LEU A 141 3.91 -3.02 17.71
C LEU A 141 4.96 -4.06 18.13
N LEU A 142 4.79 -4.68 19.31
CA LEU A 142 5.67 -5.75 19.78
C LEU A 142 5.54 -7.01 18.91
N LEU A 143 4.31 -7.43 18.58
CA LEU A 143 4.09 -8.56 17.66
C LEU A 143 4.67 -8.28 16.27
N LEU A 144 4.54 -7.06 15.75
CA LEU A 144 5.18 -6.68 14.50
C LEU A 144 6.71 -6.68 14.61
N SER A 145 7.28 -6.17 15.72
CA SER A 145 8.74 -6.15 15.92
C SER A 145 9.34 -7.55 16.06
N THR A 146 8.59 -8.53 16.58
CA THR A 146 9.03 -9.94 16.57
C THR A 146 9.28 -10.49 15.17
N LEU A 147 8.63 -9.92 14.13
CA LEU A 147 8.88 -10.34 12.76
C LEU A 147 10.29 -9.95 12.29
N ARG A 148 10.87 -8.94 12.94
CA ARG A 148 12.13 -8.27 12.61
C ARG A 148 13.31 -8.64 13.49
N LEU A 149 13.06 -9.25 14.65
CA LEU A 149 14.12 -9.63 15.55
C LEU A 149 14.93 -10.77 14.93
N GLN A 150 16.23 -10.54 14.67
CA GLN A 150 17.10 -11.49 13.94
C GLN A 150 17.01 -12.91 14.51
N SER A 151 17.03 -13.05 15.83
CA SER A 151 16.93 -14.37 16.48
C SER A 151 15.61 -15.09 16.19
N VAL A 152 14.49 -14.36 16.11
CA VAL A 152 13.18 -14.93 15.79
C VAL A 152 13.05 -15.18 14.29
N GLU A 153 13.61 -14.30 13.47
CA GLU A 153 13.72 -14.48 12.03
C GLU A 153 14.46 -15.77 11.66
N GLU A 154 15.64 -16.02 12.23
CA GLU A 154 16.38 -17.26 11.99
C GLU A 154 15.60 -18.51 12.39
N VAL A 155 14.89 -18.46 13.51
CA VAL A 155 14.05 -19.59 13.97
C VAL A 155 12.90 -19.84 13.00
N LYS A 156 12.18 -18.79 12.55
CA LYS A 156 11.10 -18.91 11.57
C LYS A 156 11.61 -19.45 10.23
N ARG A 157 12.77 -18.96 9.75
CA ARG A 157 13.39 -19.41 8.49
C ARG A 157 13.69 -20.92 8.54
N ARG A 158 14.16 -21.44 9.68
CA ARG A 158 14.43 -22.88 9.87
C ARG A 158 13.19 -23.78 9.74
N TRP A 159 11.97 -23.25 9.83
CA TRP A 159 10.75 -24.05 9.65
C TRP A 159 10.43 -24.36 8.20
N TYR A 160 10.99 -23.59 7.26
CA TYR A 160 10.63 -23.65 5.86
C TYR A 160 11.80 -24.14 5.00
N LYS A 161 11.46 -24.78 3.87
CA LYS A 161 12.47 -25.27 2.93
C LYS A 161 12.89 -24.19 1.95
N THR A 162 12.00 -23.24 1.69
CA THR A 162 12.20 -22.17 0.71
C THR A 162 11.96 -20.80 1.36
N GLU A 163 12.72 -19.81 0.93
CA GLU A 163 12.59 -18.41 1.36
C GLU A 163 11.17 -17.87 1.08
N ASN A 164 10.55 -18.28 -0.03
CA ASN A 164 9.20 -17.86 -0.39
C ASN A 164 8.13 -18.30 0.64
N GLU A 165 8.27 -19.47 1.25
CA GLU A 165 7.34 -19.92 2.31
C GLU A 165 7.50 -19.07 3.58
N TYR A 166 8.74 -18.71 3.91
CA TYR A 166 9.05 -17.77 4.99
C TYR A 166 8.47 -16.38 4.71
N TYR A 167 8.65 -15.86 3.49
CA TYR A 167 8.09 -14.57 3.10
C TYR A 167 6.56 -14.59 3.11
N LEU A 168 5.91 -15.68 2.68
CA LEU A 168 4.46 -15.83 2.81
C LEU A 168 4.01 -15.75 4.27
N LEU A 169 4.72 -16.40 5.20
CA LEU A 169 4.43 -16.29 6.64
C LEU A 169 4.54 -14.83 7.09
N GLN A 170 5.60 -14.14 6.68
CA GLN A 170 5.83 -12.74 7.03
C GLN A 170 4.72 -11.82 6.50
N PHE A 171 4.34 -11.94 5.23
CA PHE A 171 3.19 -11.21 4.67
C PHE A 171 1.93 -11.46 5.47
N THR A 172 1.65 -12.74 5.76
CA THR A 172 0.48 -13.15 6.53
C THR A 172 0.46 -12.48 7.90
N LEU A 173 1.51 -12.62 8.69
CA LEU A 173 1.54 -12.08 10.06
C LEU A 173 1.46 -10.53 10.09
N THR A 174 2.06 -9.85 9.12
CA THR A 174 1.96 -8.39 8.96
C THR A 174 0.53 -7.97 8.66
N VAL A 175 -0.13 -8.62 7.68
CA VAL A 175 -1.52 -8.29 7.36
C VAL A 175 -2.45 -8.64 8.52
N ARG A 176 -2.30 -9.84 9.12
CA ARG A 176 -3.09 -10.26 10.29
C ARG A 176 -2.92 -9.33 11.48
N CYS A 177 -1.76 -8.65 11.60
CA CYS A 177 -1.55 -7.63 12.62
C CYS A 177 -2.60 -6.54 12.61
N LEU A 178 -2.97 -6.06 11.44
CA LEU A 178 -3.99 -5.02 11.35
C LEU A 178 -5.39 -5.53 11.69
N TYR A 179 -5.66 -6.80 11.46
CA TYR A 179 -6.94 -7.44 11.76
C TYR A 179 -7.13 -7.58 13.27
N TYR A 180 -6.19 -8.22 13.98
CA TYR A 180 -6.35 -8.31 15.43
C TYR A 180 -6.26 -6.94 16.12
N THR A 181 -5.50 -5.98 15.56
CA THR A 181 -5.54 -4.58 16.03
C THR A 181 -6.91 -3.95 15.83
N SER A 182 -7.57 -4.19 14.68
CA SER A 182 -8.96 -3.76 14.41
C SER A 182 -9.90 -4.18 15.51
N PHE A 183 -9.84 -5.49 15.79
CA PHE A 183 -10.70 -6.13 16.76
C PHE A 183 -10.45 -5.56 18.16
N SER A 184 -9.17 -5.44 18.57
CA SER A 184 -8.81 -4.95 19.90
C SER A 184 -9.29 -3.52 20.14
N LEU A 185 -9.08 -2.62 19.18
CA LEU A 185 -9.49 -1.23 19.32
C LEU A 185 -11.00 -1.08 19.33
N GLU A 186 -11.70 -1.87 18.54
CA GLU A 186 -13.16 -1.84 18.54
C GLU A 186 -13.73 -2.40 19.85
N LEU A 187 -13.14 -3.46 20.41
CA LEU A 187 -13.49 -3.97 21.73
C LEU A 187 -13.28 -2.91 22.83
N CYS A 188 -12.22 -2.09 22.73
CA CYS A 188 -11.97 -0.99 23.67
C CYS A 188 -13.07 0.07 23.62
N ARG A 189 -13.67 0.33 22.45
CA ARG A 189 -14.72 1.36 22.27
C ARG A 189 -16.10 0.94 22.76
N GLN A 190 -16.31 -0.35 23.02
CA GLN A 190 -17.61 -0.81 23.48
C GLN A 190 -17.86 -0.40 24.93
N PRO A 191 -19.02 0.24 25.23
CA PRO A 191 -19.38 0.55 26.61
C PRO A 191 -19.50 -0.77 27.42
N PRO A 192 -18.98 -0.83 28.66
CA PRO A 192 -19.09 -2.02 29.53
C PRO A 192 -20.52 -2.42 29.90
N SER A 193 -21.51 -1.54 29.69
CA SER A 193 -22.83 -1.59 30.34
C SER A 193 -24.01 -1.16 29.46
N ALA A 194 -23.98 -1.43 28.15
CA ALA A 194 -25.20 -1.29 27.36
C ALA A 194 -26.17 -2.44 27.69
N GLN A 195 -27.34 -2.12 28.23
CA GLN A 195 -28.44 -3.07 28.39
C GLN A 195 -28.69 -3.82 27.07
N PRO A 196 -29.01 -5.13 27.10
CA PRO A 196 -29.27 -5.90 25.90
C PRO A 196 -30.58 -5.43 25.27
N THR A 197 -30.51 -4.42 24.41
CA THR A 197 -31.57 -4.20 23.42
C THR A 197 -31.59 -5.41 22.48
N PRO A 198 -32.77 -5.92 22.07
CA PRO A 198 -32.87 -7.10 21.18
C PRO A 198 -32.13 -6.97 19.84
N SER A 199 -31.72 -5.76 19.46
CA SER A 199 -30.92 -5.43 18.28
C SER A 199 -29.40 -5.39 18.53
N ALA A 200 -28.94 -5.36 19.78
CA ALA A 200 -27.52 -5.27 20.16
C ALA A 200 -27.08 -6.60 20.77
N GLN A 201 -26.67 -7.53 19.91
CA GLN A 201 -26.11 -8.82 20.29
C GLN A 201 -24.85 -8.63 21.15
N GLY A 202 -24.96 -8.79 22.46
CA GLY A 202 -23.84 -8.91 23.41
C GLY A 202 -22.95 -10.17 23.22
N ALA A 203 -23.07 -10.85 22.08
CA ALA A 203 -22.28 -12.01 21.68
C ALA A 203 -21.25 -11.69 20.55
N SER A 204 -21.07 -10.41 20.20
CA SER A 204 -20.43 -9.98 18.95
C SER A 204 -18.89 -9.91 18.97
N TYR A 205 -18.24 -9.91 20.15
CA TYR A 205 -16.78 -9.76 20.30
C TYR A 205 -16.16 -10.95 21.02
N SER A 206 -16.37 -12.15 20.48
CA SER A 206 -15.82 -13.39 21.03
C SER A 206 -14.57 -13.85 20.27
N TYR A 207 -13.73 -14.67 20.92
CA TYR A 207 -12.53 -15.22 20.31
C TYR A 207 -12.80 -16.00 19.00
N PRO A 208 -13.87 -16.83 18.88
CA PRO A 208 -14.20 -17.47 17.61
C PRO A 208 -14.47 -16.50 16.47
N TRP A 209 -15.10 -15.34 16.75
CA TRP A 209 -15.31 -14.31 15.72
C TRP A 209 -14.01 -13.60 15.33
N LEU A 210 -13.08 -13.39 16.27
CA LEU A 210 -11.73 -12.96 15.95
C LEU A 210 -11.04 -13.98 15.02
N LEU A 211 -11.12 -15.28 15.33
CA LEU A 211 -10.55 -16.32 14.49
C LEU A 211 -11.19 -16.35 13.10
N THR A 212 -12.50 -16.20 13.00
CA THR A 212 -13.21 -16.09 11.71
C THR A 212 -12.69 -14.91 10.89
N TYR A 213 -12.49 -13.76 11.54
CA TYR A 213 -11.98 -12.57 10.91
C TYR A 213 -10.50 -12.68 10.50
N VAL A 214 -9.66 -13.24 11.36
CA VAL A 214 -8.24 -13.47 11.10
C VAL A 214 -8.05 -14.51 10.00
N PHE A 215 -8.77 -15.63 10.03
CA PHE A 215 -8.63 -16.73 9.05
C PHE A 215 -9.55 -16.59 7.83
N TYR A 216 -10.20 -15.44 7.62
CA TYR A 216 -10.94 -15.23 6.38
C TYR A 216 -9.98 -15.23 5.18
N TYR A 217 -10.01 -16.35 4.43
CA TYR A 217 -8.96 -16.70 3.48
C TYR A 217 -8.72 -15.71 2.32
N PRO A 218 -9.76 -15.12 1.68
CA PRO A 218 -9.58 -14.28 0.50
C PRO A 218 -8.59 -13.14 0.68
N VAL A 219 -8.52 -12.57 1.88
CA VAL A 219 -7.65 -11.44 2.23
C VAL A 219 -6.53 -11.85 3.20
N PHE A 220 -6.35 -13.14 3.44
CA PHE A 220 -5.52 -13.68 4.53
C PHE A 220 -4.05 -13.29 4.40
N HIS A 221 -3.46 -13.53 3.23
CA HIS A 221 -2.07 -13.23 2.94
C HIS A 221 -1.87 -11.81 2.40
N ASN A 222 -2.83 -11.32 1.61
CA ASN A 222 -2.81 -9.99 1.00
C ASN A 222 -4.24 -9.59 0.59
N GLY A 223 -4.52 -8.29 0.49
CA GLY A 223 -5.82 -7.79 0.04
C GLY A 223 -6.30 -6.54 0.78
N PRO A 224 -7.47 -6.00 0.39
CA PRO A 224 -8.04 -4.82 1.03
C PRO A 224 -8.52 -5.15 2.45
N ILE A 225 -8.29 -4.23 3.39
CA ILE A 225 -8.63 -4.43 4.80
C ILE A 225 -10.06 -3.96 5.08
N LEU A 226 -10.92 -4.91 5.42
CA LEU A 226 -12.22 -4.62 5.99
C LEU A 226 -12.09 -4.54 7.52
N ASN A 227 -12.63 -3.50 8.16
CA ASN A 227 -12.61 -3.40 9.62
C ASN A 227 -13.51 -4.48 10.27
N PHE A 228 -13.31 -4.76 11.56
CA PHE A 228 -14.04 -5.83 12.24
C PHE A 228 -15.58 -5.64 12.27
N PRO A 229 -16.14 -4.46 12.63
CA PRO A 229 -17.60 -4.26 12.64
C PRO A 229 -18.25 -4.55 11.30
N GLU A 230 -17.64 -4.05 10.21
CA GLU A 230 -18.21 -4.19 8.89
C GLU A 230 -18.07 -5.63 8.39
N PHE A 231 -16.95 -6.29 8.68
CA PHE A 231 -16.78 -7.72 8.42
C PHE A 231 -17.84 -8.55 9.16
N PHE A 232 -18.00 -8.33 10.47
CA PHE A 232 -18.96 -9.04 11.30
C PHE A 232 -20.39 -8.86 10.78
N ARG A 233 -20.80 -7.61 10.52
CA ARG A 233 -22.12 -7.25 10.01
C ARG A 233 -22.42 -7.90 8.65
N GLN A 234 -21.50 -7.75 7.69
CA GLN A 234 -21.67 -8.32 6.35
C GLN A 234 -21.61 -9.85 6.36
N MET A 235 -20.80 -10.48 7.21
CA MET A 235 -20.69 -11.93 7.29
C MET A 235 -21.93 -12.59 7.92
N GLN A 236 -22.59 -11.89 8.85
CA GLN A 236 -23.88 -12.34 9.41
C GLN A 236 -25.03 -12.21 8.41
N GLN A 237 -25.04 -11.12 7.64
CA GLN A 237 -26.09 -10.83 6.66
C GLN A 237 -25.50 -10.62 5.27
N PRO A 238 -24.92 -11.67 4.65
CA PRO A 238 -24.35 -11.52 3.32
C PRO A 238 -25.45 -11.27 2.30
N GLU A 239 -25.14 -10.43 1.32
CA GLU A 239 -26.02 -10.17 0.19
C GLU A 239 -26.21 -11.45 -0.63
N LEU A 240 -27.47 -11.87 -0.78
CA LEU A 240 -27.81 -13.02 -1.62
C LEU A 240 -27.80 -12.57 -3.09
N ASN A 241 -26.80 -13.05 -3.83
CA ASN A 241 -26.68 -12.78 -5.25
C ASN A 241 -27.34 -13.89 -6.08
N SER A 242 -28.13 -13.51 -7.08
CA SER A 242 -28.64 -14.47 -8.07
C SER A 242 -27.48 -15.04 -8.91
N LEU A 243 -27.65 -16.22 -9.49
CA LEU A 243 -26.60 -16.84 -10.31
C LEU A 243 -26.19 -15.96 -11.50
N GLN A 244 -27.14 -15.28 -12.14
CA GLN A 244 -26.85 -14.30 -13.20
C GLN A 244 -26.02 -13.12 -12.68
N HIS A 245 -26.32 -12.63 -11.48
CA HIS A 245 -25.55 -11.54 -10.86
C HIS A 245 -24.13 -11.99 -10.51
N ILE A 246 -23.96 -13.21 -9.97
CA ILE A 246 -22.65 -13.82 -9.69
C ILE A 246 -21.83 -13.93 -10.98
N LEU A 247 -22.40 -14.48 -12.06
CA LEU A 247 -21.71 -14.58 -13.36
C LEU A 247 -21.31 -13.20 -13.89
N CYS A 248 -22.16 -12.19 -13.74
CA CYS A 248 -21.84 -10.82 -14.13
C CYS A 248 -20.68 -10.25 -13.29
N ILE A 249 -20.66 -10.49 -11.97
CA ILE A 249 -19.58 -10.07 -11.08
C ILE A 249 -18.27 -10.73 -11.51
N VAL A 250 -18.29 -12.05 -11.74
CA VAL A 250 -17.11 -12.82 -12.18
C VAL A 250 -16.61 -12.29 -13.53
N ALA A 251 -17.48 -12.15 -14.53
CA ALA A 251 -17.09 -11.70 -15.86
C ALA A 251 -16.47 -10.29 -15.85
N LYS A 252 -17.13 -9.32 -15.18
CA LYS A 252 -16.60 -7.94 -15.06
C LYS A 252 -15.33 -7.89 -14.22
N GLY A 253 -15.28 -8.67 -13.14
CA GLY A 253 -14.12 -8.76 -12.25
C GLY A 253 -12.90 -9.32 -12.95
N LEU A 254 -13.04 -10.48 -13.60
CA LEU A 254 -11.97 -11.13 -14.36
C LEU A 254 -11.54 -10.29 -15.56
N GLY A 255 -12.48 -9.71 -16.32
CA GLY A 255 -12.12 -8.83 -17.45
C GLY A 255 -11.28 -7.63 -17.01
N ARG A 256 -11.65 -7.00 -15.89
CA ARG A 256 -10.87 -5.90 -15.29
C ARG A 256 -9.50 -6.37 -14.80
N LEU A 257 -9.44 -7.51 -14.12
CA LEU A 257 -8.19 -8.08 -13.61
C LEU A 257 -7.23 -8.43 -14.75
N LEU A 258 -7.73 -9.05 -15.80
CA LEU A 258 -6.94 -9.39 -16.99
C LEU A 258 -6.42 -8.12 -17.69
N CYS A 259 -7.24 -7.07 -17.80
CA CYS A 259 -6.81 -5.80 -18.37
C CYS A 259 -5.65 -5.16 -17.57
N TRP A 260 -5.78 -5.09 -16.24
CA TRP A 260 -4.72 -4.52 -15.41
C TRP A 260 -3.49 -5.40 -15.31
N TRP A 261 -3.67 -6.72 -15.26
CA TRP A 261 -2.57 -7.68 -15.30
C TRP A 261 -1.78 -7.54 -16.60
N TRP A 262 -2.46 -7.50 -17.75
CA TRP A 262 -1.81 -7.33 -19.04
C TRP A 262 -1.07 -5.98 -19.15
N LEU A 263 -1.65 -4.91 -18.59
CA LEU A 263 -0.96 -3.63 -18.50
C LEU A 263 0.30 -3.70 -17.63
N ALA A 264 0.25 -4.36 -16.47
CA ALA A 264 1.42 -4.54 -15.61
C ALA A 264 2.53 -5.33 -16.31
N GLU A 265 2.18 -6.45 -16.97
CA GLU A 265 3.14 -7.24 -17.75
C GLU A 265 3.76 -6.39 -18.87
N LEU A 266 2.94 -5.64 -19.62
CA LEU A 266 3.44 -4.76 -20.66
C LEU A 266 4.41 -3.70 -20.10
N MET A 267 4.14 -3.15 -18.91
CA MET A 267 5.04 -2.19 -18.27
C MET A 267 6.40 -2.80 -17.96
N VAL A 268 6.47 -4.00 -17.35
CA VAL A 268 7.77 -4.64 -17.00
C VAL A 268 8.52 -5.16 -18.22
N HIS A 269 7.82 -5.47 -19.31
CA HIS A 269 8.46 -5.87 -20.58
C HIS A 269 9.00 -4.69 -21.37
N LEU A 270 8.31 -3.54 -21.35
CA LEU A 270 8.72 -2.37 -22.13
C LEU A 270 9.68 -1.46 -21.36
N MET A 271 9.38 -1.21 -20.09
CA MET A 271 10.07 -0.26 -19.23
C MET A 271 10.70 -1.02 -18.07
N TYR A 272 11.99 -1.31 -18.16
CA TYR A 272 12.79 -2.02 -17.14
C TYR A 272 13.01 -1.15 -15.89
N MET A 273 11.90 -0.69 -15.30
CA MET A 273 11.84 0.40 -14.35
C MET A 273 12.43 0.05 -12.98
N HIS A 274 12.44 -1.23 -12.59
CA HIS A 274 13.03 -1.65 -11.33
C HIS A 274 14.51 -1.93 -11.53
N ALA A 275 14.89 -2.62 -12.61
CA ALA A 275 16.29 -2.82 -12.97
C ALA A 275 17.05 -1.48 -13.18
N LEU A 276 16.47 -0.54 -13.94
CA LEU A 276 17.04 0.80 -14.12
C LEU A 276 17.18 1.57 -12.80
N TYR A 277 16.22 1.41 -11.88
CA TYR A 277 16.29 2.07 -10.57
C TYR A 277 17.31 1.42 -9.64
N SER A 278 17.54 0.12 -9.77
CA SER A 278 18.54 -0.60 -8.99
C SER A 278 19.98 -0.32 -9.47
N SER A 279 20.17 0.19 -10.69
CA SER A 279 21.48 0.52 -11.24
C SER A 279 21.84 2.00 -11.02
N ALA A 280 22.66 2.25 -10.00
CA ALA A 280 23.22 3.58 -9.70
C ALA A 280 23.94 4.25 -10.89
N PRO A 281 24.85 3.59 -11.65
CA PRO A 281 25.54 4.25 -12.76
C PRO A 281 24.60 4.66 -13.90
N LEU A 282 23.54 3.89 -14.15
CA LEU A 282 22.52 4.24 -15.13
C LEU A 282 21.68 5.42 -14.64
N LEU A 283 21.27 5.44 -13.37
CA LEU A 283 20.53 6.58 -12.79
C LEU A 283 21.30 7.91 -12.88
N GLU A 284 22.61 7.89 -12.71
CA GLU A 284 23.45 9.10 -12.78
C GLU A 284 23.66 9.61 -14.22
N SER A 285 23.57 8.73 -15.21
CA SER A 285 23.84 9.05 -16.61
C SER A 285 22.60 9.45 -17.42
N VAL A 286 21.41 9.05 -16.97
CA VAL A 286 20.17 9.29 -17.72
C VAL A 286 19.67 10.73 -17.63
N SER A 287 18.88 11.14 -18.62
CA SER A 287 18.31 12.48 -18.67
C SER A 287 17.30 12.72 -17.55
N CYS A 288 17.08 13.99 -17.18
CA CYS A 288 16.03 14.34 -16.21
C CYS A 288 14.63 13.92 -16.69
N TRP A 289 14.37 13.88 -18.01
CA TRP A 289 13.11 13.37 -18.56
C TRP A 289 12.92 11.88 -18.29
N THR A 290 14.00 11.11 -18.45
CA THR A 290 14.03 9.69 -18.12
C THR A 290 13.82 9.48 -16.62
N LEU A 291 14.50 10.24 -15.75
CA LEU A 291 14.32 10.15 -14.29
C LEU A 291 12.88 10.46 -13.87
N GLY A 292 12.29 11.56 -14.38
CA GLY A 292 10.91 11.91 -14.11
C GLY A 292 9.93 10.84 -14.64
N GLY A 293 10.21 10.27 -15.81
CA GLY A 293 9.44 9.17 -16.36
C GLY A 293 9.59 7.87 -15.58
N LEU A 294 10.77 7.58 -15.04
CA LEU A 294 11.06 6.40 -14.24
C LEU A 294 10.30 6.46 -12.91
N ALA A 295 10.36 7.60 -12.22
CA ALA A 295 9.58 7.83 -11.01
C ALA A 295 8.07 7.69 -11.27
N LEU A 296 7.58 8.26 -12.38
CA LEU A 296 6.18 8.13 -12.79
C LEU A 296 5.80 6.67 -13.13
N ALA A 297 6.67 5.94 -13.82
CA ALA A 297 6.46 4.54 -14.18
C ALA A 297 6.39 3.65 -12.94
N GLN A 298 7.28 3.83 -11.96
CA GLN A 298 7.24 3.10 -10.69
C GLN A 298 5.94 3.36 -9.91
N VAL A 299 5.56 4.63 -9.77
CA VAL A 299 4.34 5.03 -9.05
C VAL A 299 3.08 4.45 -9.71
N LEU A 300 3.04 4.45 -11.04
CA LEU A 300 1.92 3.88 -11.79
C LEU A 300 1.94 2.35 -11.82
N PHE A 301 3.13 1.73 -11.86
CA PHE A 301 3.24 0.29 -11.72
C PHE A 301 2.78 -0.18 -10.35
N PHE A 302 3.18 0.50 -9.28
CA PHE A 302 2.66 0.28 -7.93
C PHE A 302 1.12 0.33 -7.92
N TYR A 303 0.53 1.35 -8.53
CA TYR A 303 -0.91 1.46 -8.66
C TYR A 303 -1.55 0.26 -9.38
N VAL A 304 -1.06 -0.09 -10.57
CA VAL A 304 -1.60 -1.20 -11.38
C VAL A 304 -1.39 -2.55 -10.69
N LYS A 305 -0.22 -2.77 -10.09
CA LYS A 305 0.12 -3.94 -9.27
C LYS A 305 -0.95 -4.19 -8.21
N TYR A 306 -1.31 -3.18 -7.42
CA TYR A 306 -2.34 -3.36 -6.38
C TYR A 306 -3.76 -3.45 -6.91
N LEU A 307 -4.07 -2.94 -8.10
CA LEU A 307 -5.36 -3.23 -8.73
C LEU A 307 -5.52 -4.73 -9.02
N VAL A 308 -4.42 -5.43 -9.34
CA VAL A 308 -4.41 -6.88 -9.55
C VAL A 308 -4.38 -7.62 -8.21
N LEU A 309 -3.38 -7.33 -7.37
CA LEU A 309 -3.14 -8.03 -6.10
C LEU A 309 -4.29 -7.89 -5.12
N PHE A 310 -4.94 -6.71 -5.04
CA PHE A 310 -6.13 -6.53 -4.19
C PHE A 310 -7.42 -6.85 -4.95
N GLY A 311 -7.42 -6.76 -6.27
CA GLY A 311 -8.59 -7.04 -7.09
C GLY A 311 -9.06 -8.48 -7.01
N VAL A 312 -8.13 -9.45 -6.96
CA VAL A 312 -8.46 -10.88 -6.82
C VAL A 312 -9.17 -11.17 -5.48
N PRO A 313 -8.59 -10.84 -4.31
CA PRO A 313 -9.28 -10.89 -3.02
C PRO A 313 -10.63 -10.14 -3.01
N ALA A 314 -10.67 -8.92 -3.56
CA ALA A 314 -11.88 -8.11 -3.60
C ALA A 314 -12.98 -8.75 -4.47
N LEU A 315 -12.62 -9.49 -5.51
CA LEU A 315 -13.58 -10.25 -6.31
C LEU A 315 -14.19 -11.38 -5.47
N LEU A 316 -13.36 -12.17 -4.78
CA LEU A 316 -13.82 -13.24 -3.89
C LEU A 316 -14.71 -12.72 -2.77
N MET A 317 -14.38 -11.56 -2.18
CA MET A 317 -15.25 -10.89 -1.19
C MET A 317 -16.64 -10.60 -1.77
N ARG A 318 -16.72 -10.06 -3.00
CA ARG A 318 -18.01 -9.80 -3.65
C ARG A 318 -18.81 -11.06 -3.94
N LEU A 319 -18.12 -12.14 -4.33
CA LEU A 319 -18.76 -13.45 -4.51
C LEU A 319 -19.31 -13.98 -3.19
N ASP A 320 -18.62 -13.68 -2.09
CA ASP A 320 -19.07 -13.99 -0.75
C ASP A 320 -20.22 -13.07 -0.25
N GLY A 321 -20.68 -12.11 -1.05
CA GLY A 321 -21.70 -11.13 -0.65
C GLY A 321 -21.19 -10.07 0.32
N LEU A 322 -19.86 -9.89 0.40
CA LEU A 322 -19.21 -8.81 1.13
C LEU A 322 -18.91 -7.66 0.17
N THR A 323 -19.06 -6.44 0.66
CA THR A 323 -18.63 -5.23 -0.05
C THR A 323 -17.18 -4.93 0.36
N PRO A 324 -16.19 -5.16 -0.52
CA PRO A 324 -14.81 -4.82 -0.21
C PRO A 324 -14.63 -3.31 -0.16
N PRO A 325 -13.65 -2.81 0.62
CA PRO A 325 -13.23 -1.42 0.56
C PRO A 325 -12.89 -1.00 -0.88
N PRO A 326 -12.99 0.31 -1.20
CA PRO A 326 -12.49 0.82 -2.47
C PRO A 326 -11.03 0.44 -2.69
N LEU A 327 -10.72 -0.04 -3.89
CA LEU A 327 -9.35 -0.27 -4.34
C LEU A 327 -8.60 1.08 -4.44
N PRO A 328 -7.26 1.07 -4.49
CA PRO A 328 -6.48 2.28 -4.67
C PRO A 328 -7.00 3.14 -5.82
N ARG A 329 -6.89 4.45 -5.67
CA ARG A 329 -7.20 5.41 -6.73
C ARG A 329 -5.94 5.72 -7.54
N CYS A 330 -6.14 6.13 -8.80
CA CYS A 330 -5.04 6.48 -9.68
C CYS A 330 -4.23 7.64 -9.11
N VAL A 331 -2.92 7.46 -8.98
CA VAL A 331 -2.03 8.45 -8.35
C VAL A 331 -1.98 9.74 -9.16
N SER A 332 -2.05 9.65 -10.50
CA SER A 332 -2.11 10.82 -11.38
C SER A 332 -3.37 11.68 -11.21
N THR A 333 -4.39 11.20 -10.48
CA THR A 333 -5.62 11.97 -10.19
C THR A 333 -5.60 12.61 -8.80
N MET A 334 -4.54 12.38 -8.02
CA MET A 334 -4.39 12.92 -6.68
C MET A 334 -3.77 14.32 -6.72
N PHE A 335 -4.47 15.27 -6.10
CA PHE A 335 -4.01 16.66 -5.96
C PHE A 335 -3.51 16.99 -4.55
N SER A 336 -3.61 16.05 -3.60
CA SER A 336 -3.09 16.21 -2.25
C SER A 336 -2.51 14.90 -1.71
N PHE A 337 -1.39 15.01 -0.99
CA PHE A 337 -0.79 13.89 -0.29
C PHE A 337 -1.76 13.29 0.74
N THR A 338 -2.48 14.13 1.51
CA THR A 338 -3.51 13.65 2.44
C THR A 338 -4.62 12.86 1.74
N GLY A 339 -5.08 13.31 0.56
CA GLY A 339 -6.07 12.60 -0.23
C GLY A 339 -5.57 11.25 -0.76
N MET A 340 -4.32 11.20 -1.20
CA MET A 340 -3.64 9.97 -1.64
C MET A 340 -3.58 8.96 -0.48
N TRP A 341 -3.06 9.36 0.69
CA TRP A 341 -2.95 8.48 1.86
C TRP A 341 -4.31 8.01 2.41
N ARG A 342 -5.36 8.83 2.30
CA ARG A 342 -6.74 8.42 2.66
C ARG A 342 -7.39 7.48 1.65
N SER A 343 -6.85 7.36 0.44
CA SER A 343 -7.39 6.50 -0.62
C SER A 343 -6.70 5.15 -0.75
N VAL A 344 -5.45 5.05 -0.29
CA VAL A 344 -4.73 3.77 -0.18
C VAL A 344 -5.32 3.03 1.01
N SER A 345 -6.12 1.99 0.75
CA SER A 345 -6.99 1.31 1.73
C SER A 345 -6.23 0.85 2.99
N TRP A 346 -4.94 0.51 2.87
CA TRP A 346 -4.06 0.20 4.00
C TRP A 346 -3.67 1.44 4.82
N PHE A 347 -3.23 2.52 4.17
CA PHE A 347 -2.88 3.76 4.88
C PHE A 347 -4.11 4.48 5.42
N ALA A 348 -5.24 4.49 4.74
CA ALA A 348 -6.47 5.04 5.29
C ALA A 348 -6.87 4.32 6.59
N TYR A 349 -6.66 3.01 6.64
CA TYR A 349 -6.88 2.21 7.83
C TYR A 349 -5.78 2.44 8.88
N VAL A 350 -4.49 2.31 8.57
CA VAL A 350 -3.37 2.58 9.51
C VAL A 350 -3.37 4.01 10.01
N PHE A 351 -3.45 5.00 9.12
CA PHE A 351 -3.52 6.42 9.44
C PHE A 351 -4.81 6.75 10.20
N GLY A 352 -5.97 6.22 9.78
CA GLY A 352 -7.23 6.39 10.50
C GLY A 352 -7.21 5.75 11.89
N VAL A 353 -6.63 4.56 12.01
CA VAL A 353 -6.51 3.81 13.26
C VAL A 353 -5.46 4.45 14.17
N CYS A 354 -4.31 4.90 13.64
CA CYS A 354 -3.29 5.67 14.36
C CYS A 354 -3.84 7.02 14.84
N LEU A 355 -4.56 7.78 13.99
CA LEU A 355 -5.27 8.98 14.43
C LEU A 355 -6.34 8.69 15.48
N MET A 356 -7.03 7.55 15.40
CA MET A 356 -7.98 7.13 16.43
C MET A 356 -7.29 6.70 17.73
N GLY A 357 -6.09 6.11 17.67
CA GLY A 357 -5.24 5.89 18.83
C GLY A 357 -4.85 7.22 19.49
N LEU A 358 -4.50 8.22 18.68
CA LEU A 358 -4.20 9.59 19.11
C LEU A 358 -5.42 10.36 19.63
N ALA A 359 -6.63 10.07 19.13
CA ALA A 359 -7.89 10.58 19.68
C ALA A 359 -8.21 9.91 21.04
N GLY A 360 -7.85 8.65 21.23
CA GLY A 360 -7.89 7.99 22.55
C GLY A 360 -6.95 8.65 23.58
N PHE A 361 -5.85 9.28 23.14
CA PHE A 361 -5.00 10.11 24.00
C PHE A 361 -5.64 11.45 24.40
N GLU A 362 -6.63 11.95 23.63
CA GLU A 362 -7.42 13.14 24.01
C GLU A 362 -8.40 12.82 25.14
N GLU A 363 -9.05 11.65 25.12
CA GLU A 363 -9.94 11.25 26.23
C GLU A 363 -9.20 10.96 27.54
N PHE A 364 -7.92 10.58 27.48
CA PHE A 364 -7.09 10.31 28.67
C PHE A 364 -6.35 11.53 29.23
N GLY A 365 -6.48 12.73 28.64
CA GLY A 365 -5.88 13.96 29.19
C GLY A 365 -4.35 13.96 29.30
N TYR A 366 -3.65 12.99 28.68
CA TYR A 366 -2.23 12.74 28.92
C TYR A 366 -1.27 13.33 27.87
N CYS A 367 -1.76 13.95 26.79
CA CYS A 367 -0.87 14.73 25.91
C CYS A 367 -1.57 15.77 25.03
N SER A 368 -1.44 17.03 25.43
CA SER A 368 -1.86 18.21 24.65
C SER A 368 -0.85 18.59 23.57
N SER A 369 0.34 17.97 23.53
CA SER A 369 1.41 18.38 22.62
C SER A 369 1.22 17.82 21.20
N PRO A 370 1.08 18.67 20.18
CA PRO A 370 1.02 18.24 18.78
C PRO A 370 2.28 17.49 18.34
N SER A 371 3.44 17.77 18.95
CA SER A 371 4.73 17.18 18.57
C SER A 371 4.84 15.71 18.95
N LEU A 372 4.32 15.31 20.11
CA LEU A 372 4.33 13.91 20.53
C LEU A 372 3.34 13.06 19.71
N LYS A 373 2.21 13.66 19.30
CA LYS A 373 1.24 13.03 18.38
C LYS A 373 1.86 12.77 17.01
N HIS A 374 2.59 13.76 16.47
CA HIS A 374 3.36 13.60 15.24
C HIS A 374 4.49 12.58 15.40
N ALA A 375 5.23 12.59 16.51
CA ALA A 375 6.30 11.64 16.76
C ALA A 375 5.79 10.20 16.84
N ALA A 376 4.68 9.92 17.54
CA ALA A 376 4.10 8.58 17.60
C ALA A 376 3.54 8.11 16.25
N CYS A 377 2.93 9.00 15.48
CA CYS A 377 2.49 8.71 14.11
C CYS A 377 3.69 8.43 13.20
N ASN A 378 4.73 9.26 13.27
CA ASN A 378 5.95 9.09 12.50
C ASN A 378 6.70 7.82 12.91
N VAL A 379 6.73 7.44 14.19
CA VAL A 379 7.32 6.18 14.65
C VAL A 379 6.49 4.99 14.18
N ALA A 380 5.16 5.05 14.22
CA ALA A 380 4.33 3.97 13.69
C ALA A 380 4.48 3.84 12.17
N VAL A 381 4.48 4.97 11.45
CA VAL A 381 4.73 5.02 10.00
C VAL A 381 6.14 4.56 9.67
N TRP A 382 7.16 4.94 10.46
CA TRP A 382 8.55 4.55 10.27
C TRP A 382 8.76 3.07 10.60
N VAL A 383 8.24 2.55 11.71
CA VAL A 383 8.29 1.11 12.05
C VAL A 383 7.54 0.28 11.01
N LEU A 384 6.43 0.78 10.47
CA LEU A 384 5.70 0.13 9.39
C LEU A 384 6.47 0.22 8.06
N ALA A 385 6.98 1.38 7.68
CA ALA A 385 7.75 1.62 6.45
C ALA A 385 9.10 0.88 6.44
N GLU A 386 9.74 0.77 7.61
CA GLU A 386 11.00 0.03 7.80
C GLU A 386 10.76 -1.46 7.97
N SER A 387 9.56 -1.94 8.36
CA SER A 387 9.29 -3.38 8.47
C SER A 387 9.39 -4.04 7.10
N PRO A 388 10.06 -5.20 6.93
CA PRO A 388 10.33 -5.80 5.63
C PRO A 388 9.12 -6.63 5.18
N GLY A 389 7.90 -6.23 5.54
CA GLY A 389 6.77 -6.61 4.70
C GLY A 389 7.02 -5.91 3.38
N PHE A 390 7.43 -6.63 2.33
CA PHE A 390 7.87 -6.06 1.03
C PHE A 390 6.89 -5.05 0.41
N PHE A 391 5.60 -5.09 0.77
CA PHE A 391 4.62 -4.03 0.55
C PHE A 391 5.15 -2.63 0.91
N MET A 392 5.93 -2.53 1.98
CA MET A 392 6.54 -1.32 2.53
C MET A 392 7.86 -0.97 1.83
N HIS A 393 8.60 -1.92 1.27
CA HIS A 393 9.71 -1.62 0.36
C HIS A 393 9.19 -0.94 -0.91
N SER A 394 8.17 -1.53 -1.54
CA SER A 394 7.49 -0.89 -2.68
C SER A 394 6.81 0.43 -2.30
N LEU A 395 6.40 0.61 -1.03
CA LEU A 395 5.86 1.87 -0.54
C LEU A 395 6.93 2.92 -0.23
N VAL A 396 8.13 2.50 0.18
CA VAL A 396 9.31 3.36 0.37
C VAL A 396 9.85 3.79 -1.00
N GLU A 397 9.93 2.89 -1.98
CA GLU A 397 10.23 3.21 -3.37
C GLU A 397 9.18 4.18 -3.94
N PHE A 398 7.89 3.89 -3.72
CA PHE A 398 6.78 4.79 -4.06
C PHE A 398 6.91 6.16 -3.38
N GLN A 399 7.30 6.20 -2.10
CA GLN A 399 7.50 7.43 -1.35
C GLN A 399 8.67 8.23 -1.90
N LEU A 400 9.82 7.60 -2.15
CA LEU A 400 10.99 8.22 -2.77
C LEU A 400 10.68 8.75 -4.17
N ALA A 401 9.96 7.97 -4.99
CA ALA A 401 9.51 8.38 -6.31
C ALA A 401 8.52 9.57 -6.23
N LEU A 402 7.61 9.57 -5.26
CA LEU A 402 6.68 10.67 -5.01
C LEU A 402 7.32 11.94 -4.48
N TRP A 403 8.46 11.88 -3.79
CA TRP A 403 9.23 13.07 -3.42
C TRP A 403 10.04 13.62 -4.60
N ALA A 404 10.49 12.73 -5.50
CA ALA A 404 11.19 13.12 -6.73
C ALA A 404 10.28 13.88 -7.72
N VAL A 405 8.99 13.51 -7.81
CA VAL A 405 8.04 14.11 -8.76
C VAL A 405 7.80 15.63 -8.51
N PRO A 406 7.48 16.12 -7.30
CA PRO A 406 7.36 17.54 -7.00
C PRO A 406 8.67 18.32 -7.15
N LEU A 407 9.80 17.74 -6.77
CA LEU A 407 11.12 18.37 -6.97
C LEU A 407 11.44 18.54 -8.46
N TYR A 408 11.04 17.57 -9.28
CA TYR A 408 11.15 17.64 -10.74
C TYR A 408 10.21 18.69 -11.35
N PHE A 409 8.93 18.69 -10.95
CA PHE A 409 7.95 19.70 -11.41
C PHE A 409 8.34 21.12 -10.96
N LEU A 410 8.90 21.27 -9.76
CA LEU A 410 9.42 22.54 -9.26
C LEU A 410 10.66 22.98 -10.03
N HIS A 411 11.62 22.08 -10.32
CA HIS A 411 12.77 22.38 -11.17
C HIS A 411 12.36 22.77 -12.60
N TYR A 412 11.32 22.13 -13.15
CA TYR A 412 10.78 22.43 -14.46
C TYR A 412 10.00 23.76 -14.49
N LEU A 413 9.20 24.05 -13.47
CA LEU A 413 8.52 25.34 -13.31
C LEU A 413 9.52 26.48 -13.11
N ILE A 414 10.60 26.26 -12.35
CA ILE A 414 11.71 27.20 -12.20
C ILE A 414 12.42 27.42 -13.54
N LYS A 415 12.68 26.38 -14.34
CA LYS A 415 13.26 26.50 -15.69
C LYS A 415 12.32 27.17 -16.69
N LEU A 416 11.01 26.93 -16.60
CA LEU A 416 10.00 27.61 -17.41
C LEU A 416 9.88 29.08 -17.02
N GLN A 417 9.87 29.42 -15.73
CA GLN A 417 9.93 30.80 -15.26
C GLN A 417 11.24 31.49 -15.66
N ALA A 418 12.38 30.81 -15.55
CA ALA A 418 13.67 31.34 -16.00
C ALA A 418 13.71 31.53 -17.52
N GLY A 419 13.09 30.63 -18.30
CA GLY A 419 12.91 30.76 -19.75
C GLY A 419 11.94 31.88 -20.15
N PHE A 420 10.90 32.13 -19.35
CA PHE A 420 9.95 33.23 -19.55
C PHE A 420 10.53 34.59 -19.19
N PHE A 421 11.39 34.66 -18.17
CA PHE A 421 12.11 35.89 -17.77
C PHE A 421 13.33 36.19 -18.65
N ASN A 422 13.87 35.22 -19.39
CA ASN A 422 14.99 35.44 -20.31
C ASN A 422 14.64 36.19 -21.60
N GLY A 423 13.39 36.65 -21.76
CA GLY A 423 12.99 37.55 -22.85
C GLY A 423 13.48 39.01 -22.70
N ARG A 424 14.02 39.41 -21.53
CA ARG A 424 14.61 40.75 -21.33
C ARG A 424 15.71 40.73 -20.28
N THR A 425 16.89 40.24 -20.66
CA THR A 425 18.22 40.72 -20.23
C THR A 425 19.27 39.75 -20.77
N GLY A 426 19.51 39.82 -22.08
CA GLY A 426 20.83 39.48 -22.59
C GLY A 426 21.84 40.47 -22.00
N GLU A 427 23.06 40.02 -21.75
CA GLU A 427 24.20 40.81 -21.23
C GLU A 427 24.33 40.91 -19.70
N CYS A 428 24.44 39.79 -18.98
CA CYS A 428 25.16 39.82 -17.69
C CYS A 428 25.82 38.49 -17.25
N TRP A 429 26.19 37.61 -18.20
CA TRP A 429 26.87 36.35 -17.89
C TRP A 429 28.18 36.13 -18.69
N GLN A 430 28.86 37.23 -19.05
CA GLN A 430 30.24 37.18 -19.52
C GLN A 430 31.10 38.26 -18.84
N ARG A 431 31.48 38.01 -17.58
CA ARG A 431 32.75 38.49 -16.97
C ARG A 431 32.83 38.01 -15.53
N GLY A 432 33.87 37.23 -15.23
CA GLY A 432 34.15 36.76 -13.88
C GLY A 432 35.18 35.64 -13.88
N SER A 433 36.39 35.95 -14.32
CA SER A 433 37.57 35.09 -14.22
C SER A 433 37.96 34.83 -12.76
N SER A 434 38.43 33.61 -12.50
CA SER A 434 39.48 33.27 -11.53
C SER A 434 39.33 33.84 -10.11
N GLN A 435 38.57 33.14 -9.26
CA GLN A 435 38.90 32.94 -7.84
C GLN A 435 38.03 31.80 -7.29
N GLY A 436 38.66 30.89 -6.55
CA GLY A 436 38.09 29.62 -6.13
C GLY A 436 36.86 29.77 -5.24
N TRP A 437 35.89 28.89 -5.48
CA TRP A 437 34.92 28.47 -4.49
C TRP A 437 35.13 26.98 -4.27
N GLU A 438 36.02 26.63 -3.34
CA GLU A 438 35.86 25.39 -2.59
C GLU A 438 34.58 25.54 -1.78
N VAL A 439 33.48 24.96 -2.27
CA VAL A 439 32.40 24.57 -1.36
C VAL A 439 32.86 23.26 -0.75
N ALA A 440 33.62 23.38 0.35
CA ALA A 440 33.81 22.28 1.26
C ALA A 440 32.43 21.83 1.74
N PHE A 441 32.00 20.64 1.34
CA PHE A 441 30.98 19.90 2.07
C PHE A 441 31.65 19.42 3.37
N PRO A 442 31.34 19.98 4.55
CA PRO A 442 31.64 19.24 5.75
C PRO A 442 30.76 17.99 5.72
N MET A 443 31.37 16.81 5.85
CA MET A 443 30.64 15.59 6.17
C MET A 443 29.89 15.83 7.49
N VAL A 444 28.61 16.20 7.38
CA VAL A 444 27.68 16.30 8.51
C VAL A 444 26.55 15.34 8.20
N GLY A 445 26.31 14.43 9.14
CA GLY A 445 25.44 13.27 8.96
C GLY A 445 23.99 13.62 8.57
N PRO A 446 23.24 12.60 8.12
CA PRO A 446 21.95 12.72 7.44
C PRO A 446 20.79 13.23 8.31
N GLY A 447 21.03 13.92 9.44
CA GLY A 447 19.99 14.48 10.31
C GLY A 447 19.69 15.97 10.10
N VAL A 448 20.69 16.78 9.73
CA VAL A 448 20.56 18.27 9.76
C VAL A 448 19.92 18.85 8.48
N ILE A 449 19.99 18.12 7.36
CA ILE A 449 19.32 18.51 6.10
C ILE A 449 17.79 18.37 6.19
N TRP A 450 17.27 17.56 7.12
CA TRP A 450 15.84 17.28 7.26
C TRP A 450 15.04 18.37 7.98
N GLU A 451 15.66 19.14 8.88
CA GLU A 451 14.97 20.23 9.60
C GLU A 451 14.80 21.48 8.71
N HIS A 452 15.81 21.86 7.91
CA HIS A 452 15.70 23.06 7.08
C HIS A 452 14.81 22.93 5.84
N VAL A 453 14.61 21.72 5.29
CA VAL A 453 13.72 21.51 4.14
C VAL A 453 12.24 21.45 4.55
N THR A 454 11.96 21.02 5.78
CA THR A 454 10.58 21.00 6.33
C THR A 454 10.09 22.41 6.71
N ASP A 455 10.97 23.27 7.23
CA ASP A 455 10.64 24.66 7.57
C ASP A 455 10.30 25.52 6.33
N ILE A 456 11.02 25.35 5.22
CA ILE A 456 10.74 26.07 3.96
C ILE A 456 9.38 25.65 3.36
N TRP A 457 8.98 24.39 3.54
CA TRP A 457 7.68 23.89 3.08
C TRP A 457 6.50 24.38 3.95
N TRP A 458 6.74 24.59 5.25
CA TRP A 458 5.72 25.06 6.19
C TRP A 458 5.41 26.56 6.00
N GLU A 459 6.41 27.40 5.75
CA GLU A 459 6.19 28.84 5.48
C GLU A 459 5.54 29.11 4.11
N ALA A 460 5.81 28.28 3.09
CA ALA A 460 5.25 28.49 1.75
C ALA A 460 3.74 28.13 1.64
N CYS A 461 3.20 27.32 2.54
CA CYS A 461 1.79 26.88 2.52
C CYS A 461 0.85 27.72 3.40
N MET A 462 1.35 28.70 4.17
CA MET A 462 0.57 29.55 5.08
C MET A 462 0.72 31.03 4.72
N VAL A 463 0.24 31.43 3.53
CA VAL A 463 -0.17 32.81 3.30
C VAL A 463 -1.65 32.81 2.93
N PRO A 464 -2.56 32.98 3.90
CA PRO A 464 -3.93 33.36 3.58
C PRO A 464 -3.92 34.80 3.09
N LEU A 465 -4.23 35.01 1.81
CA LEU A 465 -4.70 36.30 1.31
C LEU A 465 -5.94 36.69 2.14
N PRO A 466 -5.98 37.87 2.80
CA PRO A 466 -7.15 38.26 3.56
C PRO A 466 -8.31 38.57 2.61
N LEU A 467 -9.34 37.72 2.65
CA LEU A 467 -10.68 38.08 2.21
C LEU A 467 -11.24 39.11 3.20
N SER A 468 -11.04 40.40 2.91
CA SER A 468 -11.77 41.48 3.59
C SER A 468 -13.23 41.48 3.10
N CYS A 469 -14.12 40.88 3.89
CA CYS A 469 -15.53 41.22 3.88
C CYS A 469 -15.84 41.92 5.21
N ASP A 470 -15.65 43.24 5.25
CA ASP A 470 -16.27 44.12 6.23
C ASP A 470 -16.81 45.34 5.47
N HIS A 471 -18.12 45.33 5.20
CA HIS A 471 -18.89 46.57 5.10
C HIS A 471 -19.74 46.64 6.36
N LEU A 472 -19.37 47.56 7.26
CA LEU A 472 -20.17 48.02 8.39
C LEU A 472 -20.51 49.49 8.11
N HIS A 473 -21.74 49.74 7.66
CA HIS A 473 -22.66 50.74 8.22
C HIS A 473 -24.03 50.69 7.55
#